data_AF-A0A3N9UTW7-F1
#
_entry.id   AF-A0A3N9UTW7-F1
#
_cell.length_a   1.000
_cell.length_b   1.000
_cell.length_c   1.000
_cell.angle_alpha   90.00
_cell.angle_beta   90.00
_cell.angle_gamma   90.00
#
_symmetry.space_group_name_H-M   'P 1'
#
loop_
_entity.id
_entity.type
_entity.pdbx_description
1 polymer ?
#
loop_
_entity_poly.entity_id
_entity_poly.type
_entity_poly.pdbx_seq_one_letter_code
_entity_poly.pdbx_strand_id
1 'polypeptide(L)'
;MKLAITIILTLVAIFISPALADYTAEYWSNQGDQYFTNGSYELAAASYDKALELEPDHVALLDNKGRALANLGRYEEAIASFDRALEIDPSRAESNCLKGLALSMGLARNDEGLASLEKALQINPKYYDAWTGKGMALANSGMLEDALSCFQNASLINPQNPQGWNNQGVVLKELGRYEDAVSCFERALILDPSYEIAAQNKELAEQDLSQQSSDDDVQSMSHIL
;
A
#
# COMPACT_ATOMS: atom_id res chain seq x y z
N MET A 1 -61.33 2.71 11.53
CA MET A 1 -60.62 1.80 10.58
C MET A 1 -59.35 2.43 10.01
N LYS A 2 -59.39 3.64 9.41
CA LYS A 2 -58.17 4.32 8.89
C LYS A 2 -57.07 4.55 9.93
N LEU A 3 -57.42 5.00 11.14
CA LEU A 3 -56.45 5.29 12.20
C LEU A 3 -55.67 4.04 12.69
N ALA A 4 -56.35 2.87 12.76
CA ALA A 4 -55.72 1.61 13.16
C ALA A 4 -54.75 1.08 12.10
N ILE A 5 -55.07 1.25 10.81
CA ILE A 5 -54.20 0.86 9.70
C ILE A 5 -52.93 1.73 9.65
N THR A 6 -53.05 3.05 9.89
CA THR A 6 -51.90 3.96 9.94
C THR A 6 -50.95 3.63 11.10
N ILE A 7 -51.48 3.31 12.28
CA ILE A 7 -50.67 2.92 13.45
C ILE A 7 -49.98 1.57 13.24
N ILE A 8 -50.65 0.60 12.59
CA ILE A 8 -50.03 -0.69 12.26
C ILE A 8 -48.91 -0.49 11.23
N LEU A 9 -49.11 0.33 10.19
CA LEU A 9 -48.06 0.60 9.19
C LEU A 9 -46.85 1.34 9.77
N THR A 10 -47.05 2.29 10.69
CA THR A 10 -45.93 2.98 11.35
C THR A 10 -45.21 2.10 12.36
N LEU A 11 -45.92 1.28 13.13
CA LEU A 11 -45.31 0.31 14.05
C LEU A 11 -44.54 -0.78 13.29
N VAL A 12 -45.08 -1.27 12.18
CA VAL A 12 -44.38 -2.24 11.30
C VAL A 12 -43.10 -1.61 10.72
N ALA A 13 -43.11 -0.35 10.30
CA ALA A 13 -41.89 0.35 9.86
C ALA A 13 -40.85 0.50 10.98
N ILE A 14 -41.28 0.77 12.22
CA ILE A 14 -40.38 0.95 13.38
C ILE A 14 -39.76 -0.38 13.84
N PHE A 15 -40.49 -1.51 13.76
CA PHE A 15 -39.97 -2.82 14.14
C PHE A 15 -39.17 -3.53 13.03
N ILE A 16 -39.38 -3.18 11.76
CA ILE A 16 -38.61 -3.75 10.64
C ILE A 16 -37.25 -3.03 10.45
N SER A 17 -37.14 -1.73 10.76
CA SER A 17 -35.91 -0.96 10.53
C SER A 17 -34.62 -1.55 11.13
N PRO A 18 -34.58 -2.08 12.37
CA PRO A 18 -33.37 -2.70 12.91
C PRO A 18 -33.05 -4.07 12.29
N ALA A 19 -34.07 -4.82 11.86
CA ALA A 19 -33.91 -6.14 11.24
C ALA A 19 -33.45 -6.06 9.78
N LEU A 20 -33.68 -4.92 9.10
CA LEU A 20 -33.11 -4.63 7.78
C LEU A 20 -31.64 -4.19 7.84
N ALA A 21 -31.16 -3.75 9.01
CA ALA A 21 -29.78 -3.29 9.15
C ALA A 21 -28.78 -4.41 8.87
N ASP A 22 -29.09 -5.67 9.20
CA ASP A 22 -28.24 -6.84 8.90
C ASP A 22 -28.21 -7.22 7.41
N TYR A 23 -28.90 -6.49 6.53
CA TYR A 23 -29.06 -6.81 5.10
C TYR A 23 -28.68 -5.67 4.14
N THR A 24 -28.07 -4.58 4.60
CA THR A 24 -27.59 -3.54 3.68
C THR A 24 -26.15 -3.81 3.24
N ALA A 25 -25.80 -3.35 2.03
CA ALA A 25 -24.41 -3.39 1.57
C ALA A 25 -23.49 -2.61 2.52
N GLU A 26 -23.97 -1.48 3.04
CA GLU A 26 -23.26 -0.65 4.03
C GLU A 26 -22.96 -1.42 5.33
N TYR A 27 -23.90 -2.21 5.85
CA TYR A 27 -23.67 -3.03 7.04
C TYR A 27 -22.56 -4.04 6.81
N TRP A 28 -22.64 -4.78 5.71
CA TRP A 28 -21.63 -5.78 5.36
C TRP A 28 -20.28 -5.13 5.05
N SER A 29 -20.25 -3.95 4.43
CA SER A 29 -19.05 -3.13 4.25
C SER A 29 -18.41 -2.79 5.59
N ASN A 30 -19.19 -2.26 6.53
CA ASN A 30 -18.70 -1.87 7.86
C ASN A 30 -18.18 -3.07 8.66
N GLN A 31 -18.83 -4.24 8.56
CA GLN A 31 -18.31 -5.48 9.13
C GLN A 31 -17.00 -5.89 8.47
N GLY A 32 -16.91 -5.79 7.14
CA GLY A 32 -15.69 -6.03 6.38
C GLY A 32 -14.53 -5.16 6.86
N ASP A 33 -14.77 -3.85 7.02
CA ASP A 33 -13.76 -2.89 7.47
C ASP A 33 -13.29 -3.16 8.91
N GLN A 34 -14.21 -3.56 9.80
CA GLN A 34 -13.87 -3.96 11.17
C GLN A 34 -13.00 -5.22 11.19
N TYR A 35 -13.39 -6.25 10.43
CA TYR A 35 -12.58 -7.47 10.32
C TYR A 35 -11.22 -7.21 9.69
N PHE A 36 -11.17 -6.37 8.65
CA PHE A 36 -9.93 -5.98 7.99
C PHE A 36 -8.98 -5.29 8.98
N THR A 37 -9.49 -4.32 9.74
CA THR A 37 -8.70 -3.58 10.75
C THR A 37 -8.15 -4.50 11.84
N ASN A 38 -8.90 -5.53 12.22
CA ASN A 38 -8.47 -6.51 13.22
C ASN A 38 -7.59 -7.65 12.64
N GLY A 39 -7.24 -7.59 11.35
CA GLY A 39 -6.43 -8.61 10.67
C GLY A 39 -7.18 -9.90 10.32
N SER A 40 -8.49 -9.95 10.53
CA SER A 40 -9.35 -11.10 10.20
C SER A 40 -9.74 -11.08 8.73
N TYR A 41 -8.75 -11.18 7.84
CA TYR A 41 -8.93 -10.93 6.41
C TYR A 41 -9.90 -11.89 5.70
N GLU A 42 -10.00 -13.15 6.14
CA GLU A 42 -10.97 -14.11 5.59
C GLU A 42 -12.41 -13.66 5.87
N LEU A 43 -12.68 -13.20 7.10
CA LEU A 43 -13.99 -12.65 7.48
C LEU A 43 -14.25 -11.31 6.78
N ALA A 44 -13.21 -10.50 6.57
CA ALA A 44 -13.33 -9.25 5.82
C ALA A 44 -13.76 -9.52 4.37
N ALA A 45 -13.06 -10.42 3.67
CA ALA A 45 -13.40 -10.81 2.30
C ALA A 45 -14.83 -11.37 2.20
N ALA A 46 -15.23 -12.26 3.12
CA ALA A 46 -16.58 -12.81 3.15
C ALA A 46 -17.67 -11.75 3.42
N SER A 47 -17.38 -10.74 4.26
CA SER A 47 -18.29 -9.61 4.48
C SER A 47 -18.38 -8.73 3.24
N TYR A 48 -17.27 -8.42 2.57
CA TYR A 48 -17.31 -7.66 1.31
C TYR A 48 -18.04 -8.43 0.21
N ASP A 49 -17.93 -9.76 0.15
CA ASP A 49 -18.71 -10.58 -0.77
C ASP A 49 -20.22 -10.39 -0.57
N LYS A 50 -20.71 -10.41 0.67
CA LYS A 50 -22.12 -10.15 0.96
C LYS A 50 -22.56 -8.73 0.60
N ALA A 51 -21.67 -7.74 0.77
CA ALA A 51 -21.95 -6.38 0.32
C ALA A 51 -22.05 -6.31 -1.21
N LEU A 52 -21.16 -7.01 -1.93
CA LEU A 52 -21.14 -7.09 -3.39
C LEU A 52 -22.29 -7.92 -3.97
N GLU A 53 -22.86 -8.89 -3.23
CA GLU A 53 -24.10 -9.55 -3.64
C GLU A 53 -25.27 -8.56 -3.78
N LEU A 54 -25.26 -7.51 -2.96
CA LEU A 54 -26.28 -6.46 -2.95
C LEU A 54 -25.94 -5.32 -3.91
N GLU A 55 -24.66 -4.97 -4.04
CA GLU A 55 -24.15 -3.91 -4.91
C GLU A 55 -22.94 -4.40 -5.75
N PRO A 56 -23.17 -5.19 -6.83
CA PRO A 56 -22.11 -5.91 -7.54
C PRO A 56 -21.05 -5.03 -8.22
N ASP A 57 -21.42 -3.80 -8.56
CA ASP A 57 -20.56 -2.86 -9.29
C ASP A 57 -19.98 -1.77 -8.36
N HIS A 58 -20.03 -1.97 -7.04
CA HIS A 58 -19.47 -1.02 -6.08
C HIS A 58 -17.93 -1.11 -6.06
N VAL A 59 -17.29 -0.24 -6.84
CA VAL A 59 -15.83 -0.22 -7.09
C VAL A 59 -14.98 -0.29 -5.81
N ALA A 60 -15.30 0.50 -4.78
CA ALA A 60 -14.50 0.50 -3.55
C ALA A 60 -14.64 -0.81 -2.74
N LEU A 61 -15.75 -1.55 -2.87
CA LEU A 61 -15.93 -2.84 -2.21
C LEU A 61 -15.10 -3.92 -2.90
N LEU A 62 -14.99 -3.85 -4.23
CA LEU A 62 -14.09 -4.70 -5.01
C LEU A 62 -12.62 -4.46 -4.65
N ASP A 63 -12.21 -3.19 -4.50
CA ASP A 63 -10.87 -2.84 -4.03
C ASP A 63 -10.63 -3.37 -2.60
N ASN A 64 -11.57 -3.18 -1.68
CA ASN A 64 -11.46 -3.65 -0.30
C ASN A 64 -11.39 -5.18 -0.20
N LYS A 65 -12.22 -5.90 -0.96
CA LYS A 65 -12.14 -7.35 -1.10
C LYS A 65 -10.77 -7.78 -1.63
N GLY A 66 -10.30 -7.12 -2.70
CA GLY A 66 -8.99 -7.40 -3.27
C GLY A 66 -7.86 -7.21 -2.27
N ARG A 67 -7.90 -6.13 -1.46
CA ARG A 67 -6.93 -5.90 -0.38
C ARG A 67 -6.97 -6.98 0.69
N ALA A 68 -8.15 -7.44 1.09
CA ALA A 68 -8.29 -8.54 2.06
C ALA A 68 -7.68 -9.84 1.51
N LEU A 69 -7.97 -10.18 0.25
CA LEU A 69 -7.41 -11.34 -0.44
C LEU A 69 -5.88 -11.26 -0.59
N ALA A 70 -5.35 -10.09 -0.91
CA ALA A 70 -3.90 -9.88 -0.99
C ALA A 70 -3.21 -10.10 0.36
N ASN A 71 -3.81 -9.67 1.47
CA ASN A 71 -3.29 -9.93 2.81
C ASN A 71 -3.35 -11.41 3.21
N LEU A 72 -4.20 -12.21 2.56
CA LEU A 72 -4.23 -13.67 2.69
C LEU A 72 -3.24 -14.39 1.75
N GLY A 73 -2.49 -13.65 0.93
CA GLY A 73 -1.62 -14.20 -0.11
C GLY A 73 -2.38 -14.76 -1.33
N ARG A 74 -3.68 -14.52 -1.44
CA ARG A 74 -4.54 -14.95 -2.56
C ARG A 74 -4.47 -13.92 -3.69
N TYR A 75 -3.28 -13.71 -4.23
CA TYR A 75 -2.99 -12.59 -5.11
C TYR A 75 -3.74 -12.64 -6.44
N GLU A 76 -3.93 -13.81 -7.04
CA GLU A 76 -4.72 -13.94 -8.28
C GLU A 76 -6.18 -13.53 -8.09
N GLU A 77 -6.79 -13.90 -6.96
CA GLU A 77 -8.17 -13.50 -6.63
C GLU A 77 -8.27 -12.02 -6.29
N ALA A 78 -7.23 -11.47 -5.63
CA ALA A 78 -7.12 -10.04 -5.41
C ALA A 78 -7.07 -9.26 -6.73
N ILE A 79 -6.21 -9.69 -7.66
CA ILE A 79 -6.09 -9.11 -9.00
C ILE A 79 -7.41 -9.19 -9.75
N ALA A 80 -8.12 -10.31 -9.70
CA ALA A 80 -9.44 -10.43 -10.33
C ALA A 80 -10.45 -9.40 -9.76
N SER A 81 -10.38 -9.12 -8.46
CA SER A 81 -11.23 -8.11 -7.82
C SER A 81 -10.87 -6.69 -8.27
N PHE A 82 -9.58 -6.36 -8.35
CA PHE A 82 -9.11 -5.08 -8.89
C PHE A 82 -9.40 -4.92 -10.39
N ASP A 83 -9.32 -6.00 -11.16
CA ASP A 83 -9.68 -5.98 -12.58
C ASP A 83 -11.15 -5.70 -12.78
N ARG A 84 -12.03 -6.33 -11.98
CA ARG A 84 -13.46 -6.00 -11.99
C ARG A 84 -13.71 -4.53 -11.62
N ALA A 85 -13.00 -4.00 -10.63
CA ALA A 85 -13.07 -2.58 -10.26
C ALA A 85 -12.67 -1.67 -11.44
N LEU A 86 -11.60 -2.03 -12.17
CA LEU A 86 -11.09 -1.30 -13.33
C LEU A 86 -11.93 -1.46 -14.59
N GLU A 87 -12.70 -2.53 -14.73
CA GLU A 87 -13.71 -2.66 -15.79
C GLU A 87 -14.83 -1.63 -15.62
N ILE A 88 -15.21 -1.35 -14.36
CA ILE A 88 -16.28 -0.41 -14.01
C ILE A 88 -15.76 1.03 -14.02
N ASP A 89 -14.60 1.28 -13.42
CA ASP A 89 -13.91 2.58 -13.42
C ASP A 89 -12.44 2.43 -13.88
N PRO A 90 -12.18 2.52 -15.20
CA PRO A 90 -10.84 2.42 -15.75
C PRO A 90 -9.88 3.54 -15.30
N SER A 91 -10.42 4.62 -14.73
CA SER A 91 -9.70 5.81 -14.30
C SER A 91 -9.40 5.85 -12.80
N ARG A 92 -9.61 4.73 -12.08
CA ARG A 92 -9.31 4.64 -10.66
C ARG A 92 -7.82 4.40 -10.42
N ALA A 93 -7.12 5.42 -9.93
CA ALA A 93 -5.69 5.32 -9.59
C ALA A 93 -5.44 4.28 -8.49
N GLU A 94 -6.32 4.22 -7.48
CA GLU A 94 -6.23 3.28 -6.37
C GLU A 94 -6.23 1.81 -6.84
N SER A 95 -7.22 1.39 -7.63
CA SER A 95 -7.29 0.02 -8.14
C SER A 95 -6.08 -0.36 -9.01
N ASN A 96 -5.58 0.56 -9.84
CA ASN A 96 -4.35 0.34 -10.61
C ASN A 96 -3.14 0.17 -9.69
N CYS A 97 -3.02 0.98 -8.63
CA CYS A 97 -1.94 0.88 -7.66
C CYS A 97 -1.99 -0.46 -6.91
N LEU A 98 -3.17 -0.84 -6.39
CA LEU A 98 -3.37 -2.09 -5.67
C LEU A 98 -3.10 -3.32 -6.54
N LYS A 99 -3.58 -3.32 -7.79
CA LYS A 99 -3.25 -4.36 -8.78
C LYS A 99 -1.75 -4.44 -9.03
N GLY A 100 -1.08 -3.30 -9.21
CA GLY A 100 0.34 -3.25 -9.49
C GLY A 100 1.21 -3.78 -8.35
N LEU A 101 0.82 -3.51 -7.10
CA LEU A 101 1.45 -4.07 -5.90
C LEU A 101 1.23 -5.59 -5.81
N ALA A 102 0.01 -6.08 -6.04
CA ALA A 102 -0.27 -7.51 -5.99
C ALA A 102 0.50 -8.30 -7.08
N LEU A 103 0.60 -7.75 -8.30
CA LEU A 103 1.36 -8.36 -9.40
C LEU A 103 2.86 -8.41 -9.10
N SER A 104 3.45 -7.28 -8.69
CA SER A 104 4.91 -7.19 -8.49
C SER A 104 5.35 -7.90 -7.20
N MET A 105 4.72 -7.60 -6.05
CA MET A 105 5.16 -8.12 -4.77
C MET A 105 4.59 -9.50 -4.46
N GLY A 106 3.37 -9.80 -4.91
CA GLY A 106 2.70 -11.06 -4.63
C GLY A 106 3.07 -12.19 -5.60
N LEU A 107 3.19 -11.87 -6.89
CA LEU A 107 3.38 -12.86 -7.97
C LEU A 107 4.72 -12.73 -8.71
N ALA A 108 5.58 -11.78 -8.34
CA ALA A 108 6.83 -11.47 -9.04
C ALA A 108 6.63 -11.16 -10.55
N ARG A 109 5.43 -10.71 -10.95
CA ARG A 109 5.10 -10.28 -12.32
C ARG A 109 5.44 -8.80 -12.47
N ASN A 110 6.73 -8.50 -12.38
CA ASN A 110 7.25 -7.13 -12.20
C ASN A 110 6.84 -6.19 -13.35
N ASP A 111 6.95 -6.62 -14.61
CA ASP A 111 6.62 -5.79 -15.78
C ASP A 111 5.14 -5.36 -15.78
N GLU A 112 4.23 -6.29 -15.49
CA GLU A 112 2.80 -6.01 -15.42
C GLU A 112 2.46 -5.15 -14.20
N GLY A 113 3.13 -5.40 -13.07
CA GLY A 113 3.00 -4.58 -11.87
C GLY A 113 3.43 -3.13 -12.10
N LEU A 114 4.57 -2.92 -12.76
CA LEU A 114 5.07 -1.61 -13.13
C LEU A 114 4.12 -0.90 -14.09
N ALA A 115 3.60 -1.58 -15.11
CA ALA A 115 2.63 -0.99 -16.03
C ALA A 115 1.35 -0.51 -15.31
N SER A 116 0.85 -1.27 -14.35
CA SER A 116 -0.28 -0.87 -13.51
C SER A 116 0.05 0.32 -12.61
N LEU A 117 1.21 0.35 -11.97
CA LEU A 117 1.65 1.47 -11.13
C LEU A 117 1.86 2.76 -11.96
N GLU A 118 2.40 2.64 -13.17
CA GLU A 118 2.53 3.76 -14.09
C GLU A 118 1.18 4.30 -14.53
N LYS A 119 0.20 3.43 -14.79
CA LYS A 119 -1.16 3.87 -15.10
C LYS A 119 -1.79 4.60 -13.91
N ALA A 120 -1.56 4.14 -12.68
CA ALA A 120 -2.00 4.85 -11.47
C ALA A 120 -1.38 6.26 -11.39
N LEU A 121 -0.09 6.40 -11.70
CA LEU A 121 0.63 7.68 -11.71
C LEU A 121 0.23 8.59 -12.89
N GLN A 122 -0.14 8.04 -14.05
CA GLN A 122 -0.70 8.82 -15.15
C GLN A 122 -2.05 9.44 -14.78
N ILE A 123 -2.89 8.69 -14.05
CA ILE A 123 -4.18 9.17 -13.55
C ILE A 123 -3.97 10.19 -12.43
N ASN A 124 -3.12 9.89 -11.45
CA ASN A 124 -2.81 10.76 -10.32
C ASN A 124 -1.28 10.85 -10.11
N PRO A 125 -0.61 11.86 -10.69
CA PRO A 125 0.84 12.04 -10.57
C PRO A 125 1.33 12.31 -9.14
N LYS A 126 0.43 12.69 -8.22
CA LYS A 126 0.74 12.94 -6.80
C LYS A 126 0.33 11.78 -5.89
N TYR A 127 0.13 10.59 -6.45
CA TYR A 127 -0.27 9.44 -5.65
C TYR A 127 0.94 8.82 -4.95
N TYR A 128 1.06 9.08 -3.65
CA TYR A 128 2.18 8.63 -2.82
C TYR A 128 2.40 7.11 -2.86
N ASP A 129 1.33 6.32 -2.71
CA ASP A 129 1.43 4.87 -2.65
C ASP A 129 1.88 4.28 -3.98
N ALA A 130 1.47 4.87 -5.11
CA ALA A 130 1.91 4.41 -6.43
C ALA A 130 3.39 4.71 -6.70
N TRP A 131 3.91 5.87 -6.26
CA TRP A 131 5.34 6.16 -6.32
C TRP A 131 6.16 5.21 -5.45
N THR A 132 5.69 4.96 -4.22
CA THR A 132 6.33 4.02 -3.29
C THR A 132 6.31 2.60 -3.84
N GLY A 133 5.17 2.15 -4.36
CA GLY A 133 5.00 0.84 -5.00
C GLY A 133 5.90 0.66 -6.21
N LYS A 134 5.99 1.68 -7.08
CA LYS A 134 6.89 1.67 -8.24
C LYS A 134 8.35 1.59 -7.80
N GLY A 135 8.73 2.36 -6.78
CA GLY A 135 10.08 2.30 -6.21
C GLY A 135 10.43 0.91 -5.67
N MET A 136 9.53 0.28 -4.91
CA MET A 136 9.74 -1.08 -4.39
C MET A 136 9.88 -2.12 -5.51
N ALA A 137 9.02 -2.07 -6.53
CA ALA A 137 9.08 -2.99 -7.66
C ALA A 137 10.38 -2.86 -8.48
N LEU A 138 10.86 -1.63 -8.67
CA LEU A 138 12.13 -1.34 -9.35
C LEU A 138 13.34 -1.80 -8.51
N ALA A 139 13.33 -1.54 -7.20
CA ALA A 139 14.39 -1.97 -6.29
C ALA A 139 14.51 -3.51 -6.29
N ASN A 140 13.38 -4.23 -6.19
CA ASN A 140 13.36 -5.69 -6.28
C ASN A 140 13.85 -6.24 -7.63
N SER A 141 13.80 -5.42 -8.69
CA SER A 141 14.31 -5.76 -10.01
C SER A 141 15.76 -5.29 -10.24
N GLY A 142 16.43 -4.74 -9.22
CA GLY A 142 17.80 -4.24 -9.28
C GLY A 142 17.95 -2.87 -9.96
N MET A 143 16.86 -2.20 -10.32
CA MET A 143 16.86 -0.89 -10.96
C MET A 143 16.93 0.22 -9.89
N LEU A 144 18.04 0.26 -9.15
CA LEU A 144 18.16 1.04 -7.92
C LEU A 144 18.09 2.57 -8.13
N GLU A 145 18.66 3.12 -9.19
CA GLU A 145 18.59 4.57 -9.47
C GLU A 145 17.16 5.04 -9.83
N ASP A 146 16.43 4.22 -10.58
CA ASP A 146 15.03 4.50 -10.91
C ASP A 146 14.14 4.36 -9.66
N ALA A 147 14.43 3.37 -8.80
CA ALA A 147 13.78 3.21 -7.52
C ALA A 147 14.01 4.42 -6.60
N LEU A 148 15.26 4.89 -6.52
CA LEU A 148 15.64 6.10 -5.76
C LEU A 148 14.86 7.32 -6.25
N SER A 149 14.76 7.51 -7.57
CA SER A 149 13.98 8.59 -8.17
C SER A 149 12.49 8.50 -7.79
N CYS A 150 11.93 7.29 -7.73
CA CYS A 150 10.54 7.10 -7.29
C CYS A 150 10.35 7.46 -5.81
N PHE A 151 11.25 7.03 -4.93
CA PHE A 151 11.16 7.36 -3.51
C PHE A 151 11.37 8.86 -3.24
N GLN A 152 12.24 9.54 -3.99
CA GLN A 152 12.37 10.99 -3.91
C GLN A 152 11.08 11.72 -4.30
N ASN A 153 10.39 11.26 -5.36
CA ASN A 153 9.08 11.79 -5.71
C ASN A 153 8.03 11.54 -4.61
N ALA A 154 8.03 10.35 -4.00
CA ALA A 154 7.15 10.04 -2.87
C ALA A 154 7.43 10.96 -1.66
N SER A 155 8.71 11.18 -1.32
CA SER A 155 9.13 12.07 -0.24
C SER A 155 8.77 13.54 -0.49
N LEU A 156 8.75 14.00 -1.75
CA LEU A 156 8.25 15.34 -2.11
C LEU A 156 6.75 15.47 -1.88
N ILE A 157 5.98 14.40 -2.10
CA ILE A 157 4.53 14.38 -1.93
C ILE A 157 4.15 14.31 -0.45
N ASN A 158 4.80 13.42 0.32
CA ASN A 158 4.53 13.25 1.74
C ASN A 158 5.85 13.25 2.55
N PRO A 159 6.43 14.43 2.79
CA PRO A 159 7.73 14.56 3.46
C PRO A 159 7.70 14.19 4.96
N GLN A 160 6.51 13.96 5.52
CA GLN A 160 6.31 13.60 6.93
C GLN A 160 6.11 12.10 7.13
N ASN A 161 6.18 11.29 6.06
CA ASN A 161 6.11 9.84 6.20
C ASN A 161 7.52 9.27 6.50
N PRO A 162 7.80 8.74 7.70
CA PRO A 162 9.10 8.15 8.03
C PRO A 162 9.43 6.94 7.14
N GLN A 163 8.45 6.16 6.71
CA GLN A 163 8.66 5.00 5.84
C GLN A 163 9.25 5.39 4.47
N GLY A 164 8.82 6.51 3.91
CA GLY A 164 9.37 7.01 2.63
C GLY A 164 10.86 7.30 2.72
N TRP A 165 11.29 7.97 3.80
CA TRP A 165 12.70 8.24 4.08
C TRP A 165 13.49 6.96 4.35
N ASN A 166 12.94 6.01 5.10
CA ASN A 166 13.59 4.71 5.31
C ASN A 166 13.79 3.97 3.97
N ASN A 167 12.77 3.88 3.12
CA ASN A 167 12.88 3.20 1.83
C ASN A 167 13.93 3.87 0.92
N GLN A 168 13.96 5.21 0.90
CA GLN A 168 14.99 5.96 0.17
C GLN A 168 16.40 5.64 0.69
N GLY A 169 16.58 5.60 2.02
CA GLY A 169 17.84 5.26 2.65
C GLY A 169 18.31 3.83 2.35
N VAL A 170 17.39 2.86 2.33
CA VAL A 170 17.71 1.46 1.97
C VAL A 170 18.29 1.39 0.56
N VAL A 171 17.65 2.03 -0.43
CA VAL A 171 18.15 2.03 -1.81
C VAL A 171 19.49 2.76 -1.93
N LEU A 172 19.67 3.88 -1.23
CA LEU A 172 20.96 4.60 -1.20
C LEU A 172 22.08 3.73 -0.63
N LYS A 173 21.80 2.95 0.42
CA LYS A 173 22.77 2.01 1.00
C LYS A 173 23.14 0.92 0.00
N GLU A 174 22.16 0.36 -0.71
CA GLU A 174 22.41 -0.64 -1.77
C GLU A 174 23.20 -0.08 -2.96
N LEU A 175 23.08 1.23 -3.23
CA LEU A 175 23.88 1.96 -4.20
C LEU A 175 25.30 2.30 -3.70
N GLY A 176 25.64 1.98 -2.44
CA GLY A 176 26.92 2.33 -1.83
C GLY A 176 27.05 3.82 -1.44
N ARG A 177 25.94 4.55 -1.38
CA ARG A 177 25.87 5.98 -1.01
C ARG A 177 25.54 6.12 0.47
N TYR A 178 26.46 5.68 1.32
CA TYR A 178 26.17 5.46 2.74
C TYR A 178 25.89 6.75 3.50
N GLU A 179 26.54 7.87 3.21
CA GLU A 179 26.29 9.16 3.88
C GLU A 179 24.86 9.68 3.60
N ASP A 180 24.43 9.57 2.34
CA ASP A 180 23.07 9.95 1.94
C ASP A 180 22.04 9.01 2.58
N ALA A 181 22.36 7.72 2.69
CA ALA A 181 21.52 6.72 3.35
C ALA A 181 21.33 7.04 4.84
N VAL A 182 22.41 7.31 5.57
CA VAL A 182 22.39 7.71 6.99
C VAL A 182 21.52 8.96 7.17
N SER A 183 21.68 9.96 6.31
CA SER A 183 20.86 11.19 6.35
C SER A 183 19.36 10.90 6.19
N CYS A 184 18.99 9.96 5.32
CA CYS A 184 17.61 9.54 5.14
C CYS A 184 17.07 8.80 6.38
N PHE A 185 17.84 7.90 6.98
CA PHE A 185 17.42 7.19 8.19
C PHE A 185 17.29 8.13 9.39
N GLU A 186 18.19 9.10 9.54
CA GLU A 186 18.07 10.15 10.55
C GLU A 186 16.79 10.95 10.36
N ARG A 187 16.44 11.30 9.12
CA ARG A 187 15.19 11.98 8.83
C ARG A 187 13.98 11.13 9.21
N ALA A 188 13.99 9.82 8.94
CA ALA A 188 12.95 8.89 9.37
C ALA A 188 12.82 8.87 10.91
N LEU A 189 13.94 8.82 11.64
CA LEU A 189 13.98 8.80 13.11
C LEU A 189 13.60 10.13 13.76
N ILE A 190 13.81 11.26 13.08
CA ILE A 190 13.29 12.56 13.54
C ILE A 190 11.75 12.57 13.49
N LEU A 191 11.17 11.96 12.46
CA LEU A 191 9.73 11.89 12.27
C LEU A 191 9.07 10.85 13.19
N ASP A 192 9.72 9.70 13.36
CA ASP A 192 9.32 8.66 14.30
C ASP A 192 10.55 8.10 15.04
N PRO A 193 10.82 8.60 16.26
CA PRO A 193 11.93 8.12 17.08
C PRO A 193 11.82 6.65 17.50
N SER A 194 10.64 6.03 17.38
CA SER A 194 10.41 4.63 17.71
C SER A 194 10.54 3.69 16.50
N TYR A 195 10.95 4.21 15.33
CA TYR A 195 11.06 3.42 14.11
C TYR A 195 12.31 2.52 14.12
N GLU A 196 12.22 1.39 14.82
CA GLU A 196 13.33 0.46 15.05
C GLU A 196 14.05 0.01 13.77
N ILE A 197 13.30 -0.25 12.70
CA ILE A 197 13.86 -0.66 11.40
C ILE A 197 14.78 0.43 10.83
N ALA A 198 14.38 1.70 10.93
CA ALA A 198 15.21 2.81 10.46
C ALA A 198 16.47 2.97 11.32
N ALA A 199 16.38 2.73 12.64
CA ALA A 199 17.54 2.74 13.53
C ALA A 199 18.55 1.65 13.19
N GLN A 200 18.07 0.42 12.96
CA GLN A 200 18.91 -0.70 12.54
C GLN A 200 19.56 -0.44 11.18
N ASN A 201 18.79 0.06 10.22
CA ASN A 201 19.31 0.40 8.90
C ASN A 201 20.36 1.51 8.94
N LYS A 202 20.18 2.50 9.83
CA LYS A 202 21.16 3.55 10.08
C LYS A 202 22.47 2.97 10.60
N GLU A 203 22.42 2.13 11.63
CA GLU A 203 23.61 1.51 12.21
C GLU A 203 24.39 0.71 11.16
N LEU A 204 23.70 -0.07 10.34
CA LEU A 204 24.34 -0.81 9.24
C LEU A 204 25.00 0.13 8.22
N ALA A 205 24.33 1.21 7.83
CA ALA A 205 24.91 2.18 6.91
C ALA A 205 26.13 2.92 7.49
N GLU A 206 26.14 3.22 8.79
CA GLU A 206 27.30 3.81 9.48
C GLU A 206 28.49 2.84 9.57
N GLN A 207 28.22 1.54 9.76
CA GLN A 207 29.24 0.50 9.72
C GLN A 207 29.87 0.39 8.33
N ASP A 208 29.05 0.34 7.28
CA ASP A 208 29.50 0.26 5.89
C ASP A 208 30.32 1.51 5.51
N LEU A 209 29.86 2.71 5.91
CA LEU A 209 30.59 3.96 5.71
C LEU A 209 31.97 3.97 6.38
N SER A 210 32.04 3.45 7.61
CA SER A 210 33.29 3.37 8.36
C SER A 210 34.29 2.41 7.70
N GLN A 211 33.80 1.28 7.17
CA GLN A 211 34.62 0.31 6.43
C GLN A 211 35.14 0.91 5.13
N GLN A 212 34.27 1.55 4.34
CA GLN A 212 34.66 2.21 3.09
C GLN A 212 35.76 3.26 3.32
N SER A 213 35.60 4.11 4.34
CA SER A 213 36.60 5.13 4.69
C SER A 213 37.97 4.51 5.02
N SER A 214 37.98 3.38 5.74
CA SER A 214 39.22 2.68 6.07
C SER A 214 39.89 2.03 4.87
N ASP A 215 39.12 1.51 3.92
CA ASP A 215 39.63 0.91 2.70
C ASP A 215 40.22 1.97 1.76
N ASP A 216 39.58 3.13 1.64
CA ASP A 216 40.05 4.27 0.85
C ASP A 216 41.38 4.82 1.39
N ASP A 217 41.56 4.87 2.72
CA ASP A 217 42.81 5.27 3.36
C ASP A 217 43.96 4.29 3.07
N VAL A 218 43.68 2.98 3.14
CA VAL A 218 44.66 1.93 2.83
C VAL A 218 45.06 1.97 1.35
N GLN A 219 44.09 2.12 0.45
CA GLN A 219 44.36 2.21 -0.98
C GLN A 219 45.15 3.46 -1.33
N SER A 220 44.84 4.60 -0.72
CA SER A 220 45.57 5.85 -0.89
C SER A 220 47.03 5.75 -0.43
N MET A 221 47.32 5.04 0.67
CA MET A 221 48.69 4.79 1.11
C MET A 221 49.46 3.84 0.19
N SER A 222 48.79 2.85 -0.42
CA SER A 222 49.42 1.88 -1.33
C SER A 222 49.89 2.49 -2.67
N HIS A 223 49.28 3.58 -3.12
CA HIS A 223 49.66 4.27 -4.36
C HIS A 223 50.82 5.28 -4.18
N ILE A 224 51.23 5.56 -2.94
CA ILE A 224 52.31 6.53 -2.62
C ILE A 224 53.67 5.83 -2.43
N LEU A 225 53.71 4.51 -2.26
CA LEU A 225 54.93 3.68 -2.11
C LEU A 225 55.38 3.08 -3.45
#